data_AF-A0A9R0XEV4-F1
#
_entry.id   AF-A0A9R0XEV4-F1
#
_cell.length_a   1.000
_cell.length_b   1.000
_cell.length_c   1.000
_cell.angle_alpha   90.00
_cell.angle_beta   90.00
_cell.angle_gamma   90.00
#
_symmetry.space_group_name_H-M   'P 1'
#
loop_
_entity.id
_entity.type
_entity.pdbx_description
1 polymer ?
#
loop_
_entity_poly.entity_id
_entity_poly.type
_entity_poly.pdbx_seq_one_letter_code
_entity_poly.pdbx_strand_id
1 'polypeptide(L)' 'MQVVTGAMGSLLPKLGQLLMEEYNLQKNAKKGVESLIEEMKSMDAALCKVAEVPRHQLDEQVKL' A
#
# COMPACT_ATOMS: atom_id res chain seq x y z
N MET A 1 41.10 14.57 17.47
CA MET A 1 40.08 13.69 18.08
C MET A 1 38.69 14.35 18.15
N GLN A 2 38.56 15.62 18.57
CA GLN A 2 37.28 16.32 18.64
C GLN A 2 36.45 16.37 17.35
N VAL A 3 37.09 16.52 16.17
CA VAL A 3 36.39 16.56 14.88
C VAL A 3 35.68 15.23 14.57
N VAL A 4 36.33 14.10 14.84
CA VAL A 4 35.74 12.76 14.65
C VAL A 4 34.60 12.52 15.63
N THR A 5 34.77 12.92 16.90
CA THR A 5 33.71 12.82 17.92
C THR A 5 32.51 13.72 17.60
N GLY A 6 32.74 14.94 17.10
CA GLY A 6 31.68 15.85 16.65
C GLY A 6 30.93 15.35 15.41
N ALA A 7 31.65 14.81 14.42
CA ALA A 7 31.04 14.21 13.23
C ALA A 7 30.17 12.99 13.58
N MET A 8 30.68 12.07 14.41
CA MET A 8 29.93 10.89 14.88
C MET A 8 28.69 11.27 15.70
N GLY A 9 28.77 12.34 16.49
CA GLY A 9 27.62 12.88 17.23
C GLY A 9 26.47 13.35 16.33
N SER A 10 26.76 13.81 15.11
CA SER A 10 25.74 14.22 14.13
C SER A 10 25.26 13.09 13.20
N LEU A 11 26.06 12.03 13.05
CA LEU A 11 25.77 10.91 12.15
C LEU A 11 24.76 9.95 12.76
N LEU A 12 24.89 9.64 14.06
CA LEU A 12 24.00 8.71 14.76
C LEU A 12 22.51 9.08 14.66
N PRO A 13 22.08 10.35 14.90
CA PRO A 13 20.69 10.74 14.72
C PRO A 13 20.17 10.59 13.29
N LYS A 14 21.01 10.91 12.28
CA LYS A 14 20.64 10.78 10.86
C LYS A 14 20.44 9.33 10.45
N LEU A 15 21.28 8.41 10.94
CA LEU A 15 21.11 6.98 10.73
C LEU A 15 19.84 6.45 11.39
N GLY A 16 19.53 6.91 12.61
CA GLY A 16 18.28 6.56 13.30
C GLY A 16 17.03 7.03 12.54
N GLN A 17 17.07 8.26 12.01
CA GLN A 17 15.99 8.79 11.17
C GLN A 17 15.82 7.95 9.89
N LEU A 18 16.91 7.68 9.17
CA LEU A 18 16.86 6.89 7.93
C LEU A 18 16.28 5.50 8.16
N LEU A 19 16.69 4.83 9.25
CA LEU A 19 16.14 3.52 9.63
C LEU A 19 14.63 3.57 9.90
N MET A 20 14.16 4.62 10.58
CA MET A 20 12.74 4.78 10.89
C MET A 20 11.91 5.10 9.64
N GLU A 21 12.44 5.91 8.72
CA GLU A 21 11.82 6.20 7.44
C GLU A 21 11.67 4.93 6.59
N GLU A 22 12.73 4.14 6.45
CA GLU A 22 12.71 2.88 5.70
C GLU A 22 11.74 1.86 6.31
N TYR A 23 11.75 1.70 7.63
CA TYR A 23 10.80 0.83 8.33
C TYR A 23 9.34 1.23 8.08
N ASN A 24 9.05 2.53 8.13
CA ASN A 24 7.71 3.05 7.85
C ASN A 24 7.30 2.84 6.39
N LEU A 25 8.23 3.04 5.45
CA LEU A 25 8.01 2.79 4.03
C LEU A 25 7.63 1.32 3.78
N GLN A 26 8.43 0.39 4.31
CA GLN A 26 8.15 -1.05 4.20
C GLN A 26 6.79 -1.42 4.80
N LYS A 27 6.48 -0.89 6.00
CA LYS A 27 5.20 -1.14 6.67
C LYS A 27 4.02 -0.62 5.84
N ASN A 28 4.13 0.57 5.27
CA ASN A 28 3.07 1.17 4.46
C ASN A 28 2.90 0.44 3.13
N ALA A 29 3.99 0.02 2.48
CA ALA A 29 3.94 -0.80 1.28
C ALA A 29 3.20 -2.12 1.54
N LYS A 30 3.53 -2.81 2.65
CA LYS A 30 2.82 -4.04 3.06
C LYS A 30 1.32 -3.81 3.23
N LYS A 31 0.93 -2.75 3.95
CA LYS A 31 -0.48 -2.39 4.12
C LYS A 31 -1.18 -2.11 2.79
N GLY A 32 -0.52 -1.37 1.88
CA GLY A 32 -1.07 -1.08 0.56
C GLY A 32 -1.33 -2.33 -0.26
N VAL A 33 -0.41 -3.30 -0.22
CA VAL A 33 -0.60 -4.60 -0.90
C VAL A 33 -1.76 -5.38 -0.28
N GLU A 34 -1.86 -5.44 1.05
CA GLU A 34 -2.98 -6.10 1.74
C GLU A 34 -4.33 -5.47 1.37
N SER A 35 -4.43 -4.14 1.39
CA SER A 35 -5.63 -3.42 0.97
C SER A 35 -5.98 -3.69 -0.49
N LEU A 36 -5.00 -3.66 -1.39
CA LEU A 36 -5.22 -3.94 -2.81
C LEU A 36 -5.75 -5.36 -3.05
N ILE A 37 -5.23 -6.36 -2.33
CA ILE A 37 -5.72 -7.74 -2.42
C ILE A 37 -7.20 -7.82 -2.01
N GLU A 38 -7.59 -7.14 -0.93
CA GLU A 38 -8.99 -7.12 -0.48
C GLU A 38 -9.91 -6.37 -1.44
N GLU A 39 -9.45 -5.26 -2.03
CA GLU A 39 -10.17 -4.55 -3.09
C GLU A 39 -10.37 -5.43 -4.33
N MET A 40 -9.31 -6.13 -4.77
CA MET A 40 -9.38 -7.06 -5.91
C MET A 40 -10.37 -8.21 -5.67
N LYS A 41 -10.37 -8.81 -4.48
CA LYS A 41 -11.36 -9.84 -4.12
C LYS A 41 -12.79 -9.29 -4.13
N SER A 42 -12.97 -8.06 -3.65
CA SER A 42 -14.28 -7.41 -3.63
C SER A 42 -14.79 -7.12 -5.05
N MET A 43 -13.90 -6.65 -5.92
CA MET A 43 -14.20 -6.43 -7.34
C MET A 43 -14.54 -7.74 -8.05
N ASP A 44 -13.76 -8.80 -7.84
CA ASP A 44 -14.01 -10.13 -8.43
C ASP A 44 -15.37 -10.68 -8.00
N ALA A 45 -15.70 -10.57 -6.70
CA ALA A 45 -17.01 -10.98 -6.19
C ALA A 45 -18.16 -10.16 -6.80
N ALA A 46 -17.96 -8.85 -7.00
CA ALA A 46 -18.95 -7.99 -7.64
C ALA A 46 -19.14 -8.37 -9.13
N LEU A 47 -18.04 -8.62 -9.85
CA LEU A 47 -18.08 -9.05 -11.25
C LEU A 47 -18.76 -10.42 -11.40
N CYS A 48 -18.46 -11.37 -10.53
CA CYS A 48 -19.15 -12.67 -10.50
C CYS A 48 -20.67 -12.50 -10.35
N LYS A 49 -21.11 -11.66 -9.41
CA LYS A 49 -22.55 -11.37 -9.22
C LYS A 49 -23.18 -10.72 -10.45
N VAL A 50 -22.48 -9.79 -11.09
CA VAL A 50 -22.96 -9.15 -12.33
C VAL A 50 -23.06 -10.18 -13.46
N ALA A 51 -22.10 -11.10 -13.55
CA ALA A 51 -22.10 -12.15 -14.58
C ALA A 51 -23.26 -13.14 -14.42
N GLU A 52 -23.77 -13.34 -13.20
CA GLU A 52 -24.94 -14.18 -12.92
C GLU A 52 -26.27 -13.55 -13.38
N VAL A 53 -26.31 -12.22 -13.59
CA VAL A 53 -27.53 -11.51 -13.97
C VAL A 53 -27.73 -11.57 -15.49
N PRO A 54 -28.91 -12.01 -15.98
CA PRO A 54 -29.22 -11.99 -17.41
C PRO A 54 -29.06 -10.61 -18.02
N ARG A 55 -28.47 -10.53 -19.23
CA ARG A 55 -28.10 -9.25 -19.87
C ARG A 55 -29.22 -8.20 -19.96
N HIS A 56 -30.47 -8.63 -20.12
CA HIS A 56 -31.62 -7.72 -20.20
C HIS A 56 -31.97 -7.05 -18.86
N GLN A 57 -31.58 -7.66 -17.73
CA GLN A 57 -31.83 -7.18 -16.36
C GLN A 57 -30.65 -6.42 -15.77
N LEU A 58 -29.52 -6.37 -16.49
CA LEU A 58 -28.39 -5.55 -16.09
C LEU A 58 -28.77 -4.07 -16.10
N ASP A 59 -28.20 -3.32 -15.16
CA ASP A 59 -28.32 -1.87 -15.14
C ASP A 59 -27.68 -1.28 -16.41
N GLU A 60 -28.26 -0.21 -16.96
CA GLU A 60 -27.74 0.44 -18.18
C GLU A 60 -26.29 0.92 -18.02
N GLN A 61 -25.85 1.25 -16.79
CA GLN A 61 -24.46 1.67 -16.53
C GLN A 61 -23.44 0.53 -16.69
N VAL A 62 -23.87 -0.73 -16.56
CA VAL A 62 -23.02 -1.92 -16.73
C VAL A 62 -23.24 -2.62 -18.08
N LYS A 63 -24.23 -2.19 -18.86
CA LYS A 63 -24.40 -2.59 -20.26
C LYS A 63 -23.41 -1.79 -21.12
N LEU A 64 -22.19 -2.34 -21.27
CA LEU A 64 -21.24 -1.92 -22.32
C LEU A 64 -21.74 -2.32 -23.72
#